data_AF-A0AAD5APR5-F1
#
_entry.id   AF-A0AAD5APR5-F1
#
_cell.length_a   1.000
_cell.length_b   1.000
_cell.length_c   1.000
_cell.angle_alpha   90.00
_cell.angle_beta   90.00
_cell.angle_gamma   90.00
#
_symmetry.space_group_name_H-M   'P 1'
#
loop_
_entity.id
_entity.type
_entity.pdbx_description
1 polymer ?
#
loop_
_entity_poly.entity_id
_entity_poly.type
_entity_poly.pdbx_seq_one_letter_code
_entity_poly.pdbx_strand_id
1 'polypeptide(L)'
;VEQEQVQKRTFTNWINAQLLKRSPPSLVQDLFSDLRDGTRLLDLLEVMSGQRLKREKGHGVFQQRGNVETALNFLKNKSIKLVNINIPDIIEGKPSIVLGLIWTIILRCHIAELAGTLSFGSRSSSLDSLSSLDSAPGTPVRGSPVPRGASPLHTRFRLSAKKALLLWVQDQCKKVGSSVSVKDFKTSWRSGVAFHAILCSLRPDLVDISLTQTRNNLENLEEAFRIAQQELGIPRLLEPEDIDVNHPDEKSIMTYVAQFLQYSNDMPSVNDDLEASPSQKVREMTCWLQRAYQELLDVWSFTEREGYSSRYQAFQTFVGSFNEQKRSVIPMLSAIKRSTKLSEEQIALREAWDNMEDRLQKYRTEMDAALPAPLHNLALWLQRMEAVLVDEQGNSDDHASAARNARDKQEQLKALMVDMSGHLDTLHLLQNIDDDGSSQIPAEKLDELKRRFTHARVTAKYHGIKLEYWEHWHHVCELLSRLKRKLNAWRGPYGSEECVLSMLQDWDVS
;
A
#
# COMPACT_ATOMS: atom_id res chain seq x y z
N VAL A 1 6.04 -33.49 15.47
CA VAL A 1 5.60 -34.14 14.21
C VAL A 1 4.14 -33.83 13.93
N GLU A 2 3.21 -34.12 14.84
CA GLU A 2 1.77 -33.87 14.64
C GLU A 2 1.42 -32.38 14.41
N GLN A 3 1.87 -31.47 15.29
CA GLN A 3 1.66 -30.02 15.11
C GLN A 3 2.24 -29.47 13.79
N GLU A 4 3.37 -30.03 13.34
CA GLU A 4 3.99 -29.61 12.07
C GLU A 4 3.12 -30.01 10.88
N GLN A 5 2.50 -31.19 10.93
CA GLN A 5 1.57 -31.65 9.88
C GLN A 5 0.28 -30.83 9.87
N VAL A 6 -0.28 -30.52 11.04
CA VAL A 6 -1.44 -29.62 11.17
C VAL A 6 -1.12 -28.25 10.57
N GLN A 7 0.04 -27.69 10.91
CA GLN A 7 0.48 -26.40 10.40
C GLN A 7 0.75 -26.44 8.88
N LYS A 8 1.37 -27.51 8.38
CA LYS A 8 1.57 -27.75 6.95
C LYS A 8 0.24 -27.79 6.20
N ARG A 9 -0.75 -28.55 6.68
CA ARG A 9 -2.08 -28.63 6.05
C ARG A 9 -2.78 -27.27 6.10
N THR A 10 -2.82 -26.62 7.25
CA THR A 10 -3.45 -25.30 7.44
C THR A 10 -2.86 -24.25 6.51
N PHE A 11 -1.53 -24.19 6.42
CA PHE A 11 -0.83 -23.24 5.55
C PHE A 11 -1.00 -23.58 4.07
N THR A 12 -1.00 -24.85 3.70
CA THR A 12 -1.32 -25.28 2.32
C THR A 12 -2.73 -24.84 1.92
N ASN A 13 -3.73 -25.14 2.76
CA ASN A 13 -5.13 -24.76 2.52
C ASN A 13 -5.28 -23.23 2.42
N TRP A 14 -4.58 -22.49 3.29
CA TRP A 14 -4.60 -21.03 3.26
C TRP A 14 -3.97 -20.47 1.97
N ILE A 15 -2.81 -20.99 1.54
CA ILE A 15 -2.18 -20.60 0.28
C ILE A 15 -3.12 -20.86 -0.89
N ASN A 16 -3.72 -22.05 -0.93
CA ASN A 16 -4.66 -22.42 -2.00
C ASN A 16 -5.88 -21.50 -2.03
N ALA A 17 -6.44 -21.12 -0.87
CA ALA A 17 -7.52 -20.14 -0.79
C ALA A 17 -7.14 -18.77 -1.39
N GLN A 18 -5.87 -18.35 -1.27
CA GLN A 18 -5.40 -17.13 -1.96
C GLN A 18 -5.16 -17.39 -3.45
N LEU A 19 -4.47 -18.46 -3.82
CA LEU A 19 -4.11 -18.75 -5.21
C LEU A 19 -5.31 -19.04 -6.13
N LEU A 20 -6.45 -19.46 -5.57
CA LEU A 20 -7.72 -19.55 -6.30
C LEU A 20 -8.19 -18.21 -6.86
N LYS A 21 -7.80 -17.08 -6.24
CA LYS A 21 -8.13 -15.72 -6.72
C LYS A 21 -7.31 -15.29 -7.94
N ARG A 22 -6.28 -16.07 -8.32
CA ARG A 22 -5.41 -15.79 -9.47
C ARG A 22 -6.03 -16.25 -10.78
N SER A 23 -5.68 -15.58 -11.88
CA SER A 23 -5.98 -16.04 -13.24
C SER A 23 -4.68 -16.21 -14.06
N PRO A 24 -4.31 -17.43 -14.50
CA PRO A 24 -4.95 -18.71 -14.19
C PRO A 24 -4.75 -19.14 -12.72
N PRO A 25 -5.67 -19.96 -12.16
CA PRO A 25 -5.56 -20.45 -10.80
C PRO A 25 -4.35 -21.38 -10.64
N SER A 26 -3.80 -21.38 -9.45
CA SER A 26 -2.58 -22.11 -9.08
C SER A 26 -2.86 -22.91 -7.82
N LEU A 27 -2.34 -24.14 -7.72
CA LEU A 27 -2.55 -25.04 -6.58
C LEU A 27 -1.22 -25.57 -6.03
N VAL A 28 -1.08 -25.56 -4.72
CA VAL A 28 -0.01 -26.23 -3.97
C VAL A 28 -0.57 -27.55 -3.43
N GLN A 29 0.05 -28.66 -3.83
CA GLN A 29 -0.29 -30.01 -3.34
C GLN A 29 0.57 -30.35 -2.13
N ASP A 30 1.88 -30.15 -2.24
CA ASP A 30 2.81 -30.34 -1.14
C ASP A 30 3.61 -29.05 -0.89
N LEU A 31 3.40 -28.48 0.30
CA LEU A 31 3.98 -27.19 0.69
C LEU A 31 5.51 -27.16 0.58
N PHE A 32 6.18 -28.27 0.85
CA PHE A 32 7.63 -28.32 0.96
C PHE A 32 8.28 -28.58 -0.39
N SER A 33 7.61 -29.30 -1.31
CA SER A 33 8.09 -29.48 -2.69
C SER A 33 7.75 -28.31 -3.59
N ASP A 34 6.52 -27.80 -3.51
CA ASP A 34 5.97 -26.91 -4.56
C ASP A 34 6.41 -25.46 -4.40
N LEU A 35 6.99 -25.11 -3.25
CA LEU A 35 7.57 -23.78 -3.01
C LEU A 35 9.07 -23.70 -3.38
N ARG A 36 9.72 -24.83 -3.68
CA ARG A 36 11.18 -24.91 -3.89
C ARG A 36 11.67 -24.07 -5.07
N ASP A 37 10.84 -23.95 -6.11
CA ASP A 37 11.19 -23.18 -7.31
C ASP A 37 10.90 -21.68 -7.21
N GLY A 38 10.29 -21.24 -6.10
CA GLY A 38 9.89 -19.87 -5.83
C GLY A 38 8.72 -19.34 -6.65
N THR A 39 8.20 -20.08 -7.63
CA THR A 39 7.15 -19.59 -8.54
C THR A 39 5.81 -19.41 -7.84
N ARG A 40 5.42 -20.39 -7.02
CA ARG A 40 4.18 -20.36 -6.22
C ARG A 40 4.27 -19.36 -5.07
N LEU A 41 5.48 -19.14 -4.54
CA LEU A 41 5.73 -18.09 -3.56
C LEU A 41 5.53 -16.69 -4.19
N LEU A 42 6.04 -16.48 -5.40
CA LEU A 42 5.79 -15.24 -6.16
C LEU A 42 4.30 -15.10 -6.48
N ASP A 43 3.61 -16.16 -6.92
CA ASP A 43 2.17 -16.11 -7.17
C ASP A 43 1.37 -15.65 -5.96
N LEU A 44 1.68 -16.20 -4.78
CA LEU A 44 1.06 -15.82 -3.51
C LEU A 44 1.28 -14.34 -3.21
N LEU A 45 2.53 -13.87 -3.31
CA LEU A 45 2.86 -12.47 -3.03
C LEU A 45 2.21 -11.51 -4.03
N GLU A 46 2.10 -11.88 -5.30
CA GLU A 46 1.36 -11.09 -6.29
C GLU A 46 -0.12 -10.99 -5.95
N VAL A 47 -0.77 -12.11 -5.61
CA VAL A 47 -2.19 -12.11 -5.22
C VAL A 47 -2.42 -11.24 -3.99
N MET A 48 -1.59 -11.36 -2.97
CA MET A 48 -1.74 -10.60 -1.73
C MET A 48 -1.43 -9.11 -1.87
N SER A 49 -0.55 -8.74 -2.82
CA SER A 49 -0.11 -7.34 -2.97
C SER A 49 -0.76 -6.60 -4.13
N GLY A 50 -1.37 -7.31 -5.08
CA GLY A 50 -1.83 -6.75 -6.35
C GLY A 50 -0.70 -6.31 -7.29
N GLN A 51 0.57 -6.54 -6.95
CA GLN A 51 1.74 -6.12 -7.74
C GLN A 51 2.28 -7.30 -8.54
N ARG A 52 2.73 -7.06 -9.78
CA ARG A 52 3.44 -8.07 -10.58
C ARG A 52 4.91 -8.13 -10.18
N LEU A 53 5.42 -9.34 -10.00
CA LEU A 53 6.81 -9.58 -9.61
C LEU A 53 7.61 -10.15 -10.79
N LYS A 54 8.91 -9.82 -10.84
CA LYS A 54 9.82 -10.37 -11.84
C LYS A 54 9.99 -11.88 -11.63
N ARG A 55 10.10 -12.62 -12.74
CA ARG A 55 10.19 -14.08 -12.74
C ARG A 55 11.27 -14.54 -13.71
N GLU A 56 12.18 -15.35 -13.20
CA GLU A 56 13.12 -16.12 -14.00
C GLU A 56 12.40 -17.33 -14.58
N LYS A 57 12.52 -17.52 -15.90
CA LYS A 57 11.89 -18.64 -16.63
C LYS A 57 12.88 -19.80 -16.74
N GLY A 58 12.46 -20.99 -16.33
CA GLY A 58 13.24 -22.23 -16.43
C GLY A 58 13.13 -23.12 -15.19
N HIS A 59 13.70 -24.32 -15.26
CA HIS A 59 13.61 -25.34 -14.20
C HIS A 59 14.93 -25.57 -13.44
N GLY A 60 15.99 -24.82 -13.76
CA GLY A 60 17.31 -24.98 -13.15
C GLY A 60 17.42 -24.30 -11.77
N VAL A 61 18.35 -24.79 -10.94
CA VAL A 61 18.61 -24.28 -9.58
C VAL A 61 18.92 -22.78 -9.56
N PHE A 62 19.55 -22.25 -10.61
CA PHE A 62 19.82 -20.82 -10.75
C PHE A 62 18.51 -20.00 -10.84
N GLN A 63 17.56 -20.43 -11.67
CA GLN A 63 16.26 -19.77 -11.80
C GLN A 63 15.43 -19.91 -10.53
N GLN A 64 15.46 -21.08 -9.87
CA GLN A 64 14.80 -21.30 -8.58
C GLN A 64 15.34 -20.32 -7.53
N ARG A 65 16.67 -20.18 -7.44
CA ARG A 65 17.33 -19.22 -6.55
C ARG A 65 16.91 -17.79 -6.86
N GLY A 66 16.91 -17.37 -8.12
CA GLY A 66 16.50 -16.03 -8.53
C GLY A 66 15.05 -15.71 -8.18
N ASN A 67 14.14 -16.67 -8.36
CA ASN A 67 12.72 -16.52 -8.01
C ASN A 67 12.51 -16.42 -6.49
N VAL A 68 13.14 -17.29 -5.71
CA VAL A 68 13.08 -17.24 -4.24
C VAL A 68 13.70 -15.93 -3.74
N GLU A 69 14.85 -15.52 -4.28
CA GLU A 69 15.50 -14.25 -3.94
C GLU A 69 14.60 -13.04 -4.21
N THR A 70 13.92 -13.03 -5.36
CA THR A 70 12.95 -11.99 -5.71
C THR A 70 11.81 -11.92 -4.68
N ALA A 71 11.27 -13.06 -4.27
CA ALA A 71 10.22 -13.12 -3.26
C ALA A 71 10.69 -12.60 -1.89
N LEU A 72 11.89 -13.00 -1.44
CA LEU A 72 12.43 -12.55 -0.15
C LEU A 72 12.78 -11.06 -0.17
N ASN A 73 13.32 -10.54 -1.28
CA ASN A 73 13.60 -9.13 -1.43
C ASN A 73 12.33 -8.29 -1.44
N PHE A 74 11.24 -8.79 -2.04
CA PHE A 74 9.94 -8.14 -1.95
C PHE A 74 9.46 -7.99 -0.50
N LEU A 75 9.59 -9.05 0.32
CA LEU A 75 9.25 -9.00 1.74
C LEU A 75 10.13 -8.01 2.52
N LYS A 76 11.45 -8.02 2.27
CA LYS A 76 12.39 -7.07 2.89
C LYS A 76 12.07 -5.62 2.52
N ASN A 77 11.68 -5.36 1.27
CA ASN A 77 11.27 -4.03 0.81
C ASN A 77 9.99 -3.54 1.49
N LYS A 78 9.11 -4.44 1.95
CA LYS A 78 7.98 -4.13 2.84
C LYS A 78 8.37 -4.00 4.32
N SER A 79 9.66 -3.87 4.62
CA SER A 79 10.21 -3.80 5.98
C SER A 79 9.90 -5.03 6.85
N ILE A 80 9.67 -6.19 6.24
CA ILE A 80 9.45 -7.45 6.97
C ILE A 80 10.81 -8.07 7.31
N LYS A 81 11.06 -8.23 8.61
CA LYS A 81 12.27 -8.91 9.11
C LYS A 81 12.16 -10.41 8.89
N LEU A 82 13.06 -10.96 8.09
CA LEU A 82 13.20 -12.39 7.85
C LEU A 82 14.36 -12.91 8.71
N VAL A 83 14.05 -13.59 9.81
CA VAL A 83 15.05 -14.14 10.75
C VAL A 83 15.25 -15.62 10.45
N ASN A 84 16.49 -16.04 10.23
CA ASN A 84 16.86 -17.43 9.95
C ASN A 84 16.14 -18.04 8.73
N ILE A 85 15.91 -17.26 7.68
CA ILE A 85 15.33 -17.75 6.42
C ILE A 85 16.36 -17.53 5.30
N ASN A 86 16.96 -18.62 4.82
CA ASN A 86 17.94 -18.59 3.73
C ASN A 86 17.37 -19.23 2.47
N ILE A 87 17.85 -18.76 1.32
CA ILE A 87 17.40 -19.25 0.01
C ILE A 87 17.67 -20.76 -0.19
N PRO A 88 18.87 -21.31 0.12
CA PRO A 88 19.13 -22.74 -0.09
C PRO A 88 18.17 -23.64 0.71
N ASP A 89 17.82 -23.24 1.93
CA ASP A 89 16.93 -24.00 2.80
C ASP A 89 15.49 -24.08 2.24
N ILE A 90 15.03 -23.03 1.55
CA ILE A 90 13.74 -23.01 0.86
C ILE A 90 13.78 -23.89 -0.39
N ILE A 91 14.87 -23.80 -1.18
CA ILE A 91 15.06 -24.63 -2.38
C ILE A 91 15.19 -26.11 -2.01
N GLU A 92 15.74 -26.43 -0.84
CA GLU A 92 15.80 -27.80 -0.32
C GLU A 92 14.44 -28.25 0.25
N GLY A 93 13.52 -27.33 0.54
CA GLY A 93 12.20 -27.63 1.09
C GLY A 93 12.23 -27.95 2.58
N LYS A 94 13.14 -27.36 3.37
CA LYS A 94 13.27 -27.65 4.81
C LYS A 94 11.98 -27.26 5.55
N PRO A 95 11.27 -28.20 6.21
CA PRO A 95 9.94 -27.96 6.79
C PRO A 95 9.86 -26.75 7.72
N SER A 96 10.74 -26.66 8.71
CA SER A 96 10.74 -25.57 9.71
C SER A 96 10.96 -24.19 9.09
N ILE A 97 11.79 -24.09 8.05
CA ILE A 97 12.11 -22.85 7.36
C ILE A 97 10.95 -22.41 6.46
N VAL A 98 10.39 -23.35 5.69
CA VAL A 98 9.24 -23.09 4.82
C VAL A 98 8.02 -22.67 5.66
N LEU A 99 7.72 -23.39 6.75
CA LEU A 99 6.64 -23.02 7.67
C LEU A 99 6.91 -21.65 8.34
N GLY A 100 8.15 -21.38 8.75
CA GLY A 100 8.55 -20.09 9.31
C GLY A 100 8.36 -18.92 8.34
N LEU A 101 8.69 -19.12 7.07
CA LEU A 101 8.47 -18.13 6.01
C LEU A 101 6.99 -17.88 5.76
N ILE A 102 6.20 -18.94 5.55
CA ILE A 102 4.76 -18.80 5.28
C ILE A 102 4.04 -18.19 6.48
N TRP A 103 4.38 -18.57 7.71
CA TRP A 103 3.87 -17.90 8.90
C TRP A 103 4.19 -16.40 8.92
N THR A 104 5.42 -16.03 8.56
CA THR A 104 5.81 -14.62 8.51
C THR A 104 4.96 -13.83 7.51
N ILE A 105 4.66 -14.43 6.34
CA ILE A 105 3.77 -13.86 5.33
C ILE A 105 2.34 -13.75 5.87
N ILE A 106 1.77 -14.80 6.44
CA ILE A 106 0.43 -14.77 7.04
C ILE A 106 0.35 -13.69 8.12
N LEU A 107 1.28 -13.68 9.06
CA LEU A 107 1.26 -12.74 10.19
C LEU A 107 1.37 -11.29 9.71
N ARG A 108 2.29 -10.99 8.79
CA ARG A 108 2.64 -9.61 8.41
C ARG A 108 1.80 -9.07 7.26
N CYS A 109 1.52 -9.89 6.27
CA CYS A 109 0.80 -9.48 5.07
C CYS A 109 -0.71 -9.75 5.15
N HIS A 110 -1.17 -10.56 6.11
CA HIS A 110 -2.59 -10.86 6.26
C HIS A 110 -3.12 -10.38 7.62
N ILE A 111 -2.69 -11.02 8.72
CA ILE A 111 -3.25 -10.75 10.05
C ILE A 111 -2.98 -9.31 10.51
N ALA A 112 -1.75 -8.81 10.34
CA ALA A 112 -1.39 -7.45 10.75
C ALA A 112 -2.11 -6.37 9.93
N GLU A 113 -2.32 -6.59 8.63
CA GLU A 113 -3.09 -5.68 7.76
C GLU A 113 -4.56 -5.65 8.19
N LEU A 114 -5.19 -6.83 8.39
CA LEU A 114 -6.57 -6.92 8.89
C LEU A 114 -6.74 -6.30 10.28
N ALA A 115 -5.77 -6.50 11.17
CA ALA A 115 -5.82 -5.93 12.51
C ALA A 115 -5.61 -4.39 12.50
N GLY A 116 -4.96 -3.86 11.48
CA GLY A 116 -4.79 -2.42 11.29
C GLY A 116 -6.12 -1.70 11.03
N THR A 117 -7.05 -2.32 10.30
CA THR A 117 -8.36 -1.73 9.99
C THR A 117 -9.27 -1.62 11.22
N LEU A 118 -9.12 -2.52 12.19
CA LEU A 118 -9.86 -2.49 13.46
C LEU A 118 -9.62 -1.23 14.29
N SER A 119 -8.53 -0.50 14.04
CA SER A 119 -8.23 0.74 14.77
C SER A 119 -8.99 1.96 14.25
N PHE A 120 -9.66 1.87 13.10
CA PHE A 120 -10.38 2.98 12.46
C PHE A 120 -11.91 2.96 12.66
N GLY A 121 -12.48 1.83 13.10
CA GLY A 121 -13.91 1.73 13.41
C GLY A 121 -14.13 1.73 14.92
N SER A 122 -14.73 2.79 15.47
CA SER A 122 -15.30 2.84 16.82
C SER A 122 -14.32 2.85 18.00
N ARG A 123 -13.70 4.01 18.30
CA ARG A 123 -13.14 4.29 19.64
C ARG A 123 -13.40 5.72 20.14
N SER A 124 -14.65 6.17 20.06
CA SER A 124 -15.07 7.44 20.68
C SER A 124 -15.85 7.28 21.99
N SER A 125 -16.17 6.09 22.51
CA SER A 125 -17.11 6.05 23.65
C SER A 125 -16.87 5.07 24.81
N SER A 126 -15.85 4.21 24.83
CA SER A 126 -15.79 3.18 25.91
C SER A 126 -14.44 2.96 26.61
N LEU A 127 -13.42 3.80 26.38
CA LEU A 127 -12.09 3.60 26.98
C LEU A 127 -11.76 4.54 28.15
N ASP A 128 -12.59 5.56 28.42
CA ASP A 128 -12.40 6.46 29.57
C ASP A 128 -12.78 5.84 30.92
N SER A 129 -13.40 4.66 30.95
CA SER A 129 -13.89 4.06 32.20
C SER A 129 -12.91 3.12 32.90
N LEU A 130 -11.68 2.92 32.39
CA LEU A 130 -10.72 1.98 32.99
C LEU A 130 -9.45 2.63 33.56
N SER A 131 -9.35 3.96 33.56
CA SER A 131 -8.18 4.69 34.08
C SER A 131 -8.26 5.02 35.57
N SER A 132 -9.34 4.67 36.27
CA SER A 132 -9.51 4.95 37.69
C SER A 132 -9.62 3.67 38.48
N LEU A 133 -8.50 2.98 38.72
CA LEU A 133 -8.29 2.05 39.83
C LEU A 133 -6.81 1.62 39.82
N ASP A 134 -5.94 2.49 40.36
CA ASP A 134 -4.81 2.06 41.19
C ASP A 134 -4.21 3.29 41.88
N SER A 135 -4.44 3.40 43.18
CA SER A 135 -3.79 4.36 44.05
C SER A 135 -3.46 3.67 45.37
N ALA A 136 -2.17 3.48 45.63
CA ALA A 136 -1.61 3.32 46.97
C ALA A 136 -0.10 3.63 46.98
N PRO A 137 0.48 4.06 48.13
CA PRO A 137 1.56 5.07 48.16
C PRO A 137 2.90 4.65 48.83
N GLY A 138 3.96 5.43 48.58
CA GLY A 138 5.26 5.47 49.30
C GLY A 138 6.42 4.78 48.55
N THR A 139 7.69 5.24 48.49
CA THR A 139 8.50 6.33 49.09
C THR A 139 9.76 6.50 48.19
N PRO A 140 10.54 7.61 48.22
CA PRO A 140 11.44 8.00 47.12
C PRO A 140 12.88 7.52 47.31
N VAL A 141 13.53 7.08 46.22
CA VAL A 141 15.01 6.99 46.14
C VAL A 141 15.49 7.70 44.88
N ARG A 142 16.50 8.55 45.08
CA ARG A 142 17.07 9.53 44.17
C ARG A 142 18.43 9.00 43.68
N GLY A 143 18.68 8.99 42.36
CA GLY A 143 20.04 8.77 41.84
C GLY A 143 20.16 8.44 40.34
N SER A 144 20.51 9.47 39.56
CA SER A 144 21.24 9.47 38.28
C SER A 144 20.51 9.39 36.91
N PRO A 145 21.07 10.07 35.88
CA PRO A 145 20.30 10.75 34.84
C PRO A 145 20.21 9.95 33.53
N VAL A 146 19.04 9.99 32.90
CA VAL A 146 18.77 9.39 31.58
C VAL A 146 18.69 10.52 30.53
N PRO A 147 19.17 10.31 29.28
CA PRO A 147 19.14 11.34 28.24
C PRO A 147 17.70 11.66 27.86
N ARG A 148 17.36 12.95 27.84
CA ARG A 148 16.08 13.47 27.35
C ARG A 148 16.10 13.51 25.82
N GLY A 149 15.22 12.74 25.20
CA GLY A 149 15.10 12.69 23.74
C GLY A 149 14.09 11.66 23.25
N ALA A 150 12.88 11.65 23.80
CA ALA A 150 11.70 11.01 23.20
C ALA A 150 10.43 11.52 23.89
N SER A 151 9.54 12.16 23.15
CA SER A 151 8.23 12.57 23.63
C SER A 151 7.41 11.33 24.07
N PRO A 152 6.83 11.30 25.28
CA PRO A 152 6.22 10.11 25.89
C PRO A 152 4.82 9.74 25.35
N LEU A 153 4.42 10.24 24.17
CA LEU A 153 3.05 10.11 23.66
C LEU A 153 2.87 9.16 22.47
N HIS A 154 3.92 8.46 21.99
CA HIS A 154 3.79 7.50 20.88
C HIS A 154 4.32 6.08 21.12
N THR A 155 4.83 5.77 22.32
CA THR A 155 5.35 4.42 22.65
C THR A 155 4.45 3.59 23.57
N ARG A 156 3.24 4.07 23.92
CA ARG A 156 2.23 3.27 24.63
C ARG A 156 1.15 2.80 23.66
N PHE A 157 1.29 1.53 23.25
CA PHE A 157 0.30 0.67 22.60
C PHE A 157 0.12 0.74 21.06
N ARG A 158 1.19 0.50 20.28
CA ARG A 158 0.99 -0.35 19.09
C ARG A 158 0.71 -1.77 19.58
N LEU A 159 -0.56 -2.12 19.74
CA LEU A 159 -0.97 -3.49 20.03
C LEU A 159 -0.36 -4.43 18.97
N SER A 160 0.20 -5.56 19.38
CA SER A 160 0.65 -6.56 18.41
C SER A 160 -0.55 -7.08 17.61
N ALA A 161 -0.36 -7.49 16.35
CA ALA A 161 -1.44 -8.03 15.52
C ALA A 161 -2.19 -9.18 16.23
N LYS A 162 -1.45 -10.03 16.94
CA LYS A 162 -2.01 -11.08 17.81
C LYS A 162 -2.91 -10.51 18.90
N LYS A 163 -2.48 -9.47 19.61
CA LYS A 163 -3.26 -8.87 20.70
C LYS A 163 -4.51 -8.17 20.16
N ALA A 164 -4.41 -7.49 19.03
CA ALA A 164 -5.55 -6.89 18.35
C ALA A 164 -6.58 -7.94 17.93
N LEU A 165 -6.14 -9.03 17.30
CA LEU A 165 -7.01 -10.16 16.94
C LEU A 165 -7.67 -10.79 18.17
N LEU A 166 -6.93 -10.97 19.27
CA LEU A 166 -7.47 -11.52 20.51
C LEU A 166 -8.56 -10.60 21.11
N LEU A 167 -8.33 -9.29 21.12
CA LEU A 167 -9.31 -8.32 21.60
C LEU A 167 -10.56 -8.30 20.72
N TRP A 168 -10.40 -8.42 19.40
CA TRP A 168 -11.54 -8.55 18.48
C TRP A 168 -12.37 -9.80 18.78
N VAL A 169 -11.75 -10.96 18.98
CA VAL A 169 -12.47 -12.19 19.35
C VAL A 169 -13.21 -12.00 20.67
N GLN A 170 -12.56 -11.42 21.68
CA GLN A 170 -13.19 -11.14 22.96
C GLN A 170 -14.39 -10.19 22.84
N ASP A 171 -14.32 -9.20 21.95
CA ASP A 171 -15.44 -8.31 21.63
C ASP A 171 -16.61 -9.06 20.99
N GLN A 172 -16.35 -9.95 20.01
CA GLN A 172 -17.40 -10.80 19.41
C GLN A 172 -18.08 -11.70 20.46
N CYS A 173 -17.31 -12.35 21.34
CA CYS A 173 -17.87 -13.18 22.40
C CYS A 173 -18.74 -12.39 23.38
N LYS A 174 -18.36 -11.15 23.70
CA LYS A 174 -19.13 -10.27 24.58
C LYS A 174 -20.46 -9.84 23.96
N LYS A 175 -20.49 -9.54 22.65
CA LYS A 175 -21.71 -9.12 21.94
C LYS A 175 -22.85 -10.15 22.05
N VAL A 176 -22.51 -11.43 22.03
CA VAL A 176 -23.48 -12.53 22.14
C VAL A 176 -23.69 -13.03 23.57
N GLY A 177 -23.11 -12.36 24.56
CA GLY A 177 -23.22 -12.76 25.97
C GLY A 177 -22.59 -14.13 26.27
N SER A 178 -21.64 -14.59 25.46
CA SER A 178 -21.00 -15.89 25.66
C SER A 178 -20.18 -15.91 26.95
N SER A 179 -20.30 -16.97 27.74
CA SER A 179 -19.53 -17.19 28.97
C SER A 179 -18.06 -17.58 28.72
N VAL A 180 -17.66 -17.76 27.44
CA VAL A 180 -16.31 -18.21 27.10
C VAL A 180 -15.28 -17.10 27.26
N SER A 181 -14.30 -17.34 28.12
CA SER A 181 -13.14 -16.47 28.30
C SER A 181 -12.00 -16.86 27.35
N VAL A 182 -11.94 -16.27 26.16
CA VAL A 182 -10.83 -16.49 25.21
C VAL A 182 -9.57 -15.76 25.69
N LYS A 183 -8.52 -16.50 26.08
CA LYS A 183 -7.26 -15.93 26.62
C LYS A 183 -6.06 -16.11 25.70
N ASP A 184 -6.14 -17.06 24.76
CA ASP A 184 -5.06 -17.44 23.84
C ASP A 184 -5.63 -17.90 22.49
N PHE A 185 -4.74 -18.24 21.55
CA PHE A 185 -5.09 -18.95 20.31
C PHE A 185 -4.70 -20.43 20.41
N LYS A 186 -4.88 -21.03 21.59
CA LYS A 186 -4.54 -22.43 21.87
C LYS A 186 -5.74 -23.13 22.50
N THR A 187 -5.64 -23.49 23.78
CA THR A 187 -6.64 -24.28 24.51
C THR A 187 -7.98 -23.57 24.69
N SER A 188 -8.00 -22.23 24.61
CA SER A 188 -9.26 -21.45 24.67
C SER A 188 -10.24 -21.78 23.52
N TRP A 189 -9.76 -22.41 22.45
CA TRP A 189 -10.55 -22.74 21.25
C TRP A 189 -10.99 -24.21 21.20
N ARG A 190 -10.48 -25.04 22.12
CA ARG A 190 -10.65 -26.49 22.12
C ARG A 190 -12.11 -26.95 22.15
N SER A 191 -12.98 -26.21 22.84
CA SER A 191 -14.40 -26.56 22.96
C SER A 191 -15.26 -26.23 21.74
N GLY A 192 -14.72 -25.49 20.76
CA GLY A 192 -15.48 -25.00 19.60
C GLY A 192 -16.46 -23.86 19.89
N VAL A 193 -16.69 -23.51 21.16
CA VAL A 193 -17.67 -22.48 21.55
C VAL A 193 -17.22 -21.08 21.12
N ALA A 194 -15.91 -20.79 21.11
CA ALA A 194 -15.38 -19.51 20.63
C ALA A 194 -15.68 -19.27 19.14
N PHE A 195 -15.62 -20.33 18.29
CA PHE A 195 -15.99 -20.22 16.88
C PHE A 195 -17.49 -19.95 16.72
N HIS A 196 -18.34 -20.64 17.48
CA HIS A 196 -19.79 -20.37 17.49
C HIS A 196 -20.12 -18.96 17.95
N ALA A 197 -19.43 -18.44 18.96
CA ALA A 197 -19.63 -17.07 19.43
C ALA A 197 -19.30 -16.05 18.34
N ILE A 198 -18.22 -16.25 17.58
CA ILE A 198 -17.89 -15.41 16.43
C ILE A 198 -18.96 -15.54 15.34
N LEU A 199 -19.36 -16.76 14.97
CA LEU A 199 -20.39 -17.00 13.97
C LEU A 199 -21.71 -16.33 14.33
N CYS A 200 -22.19 -16.51 15.56
CA CYS A 200 -23.41 -15.89 16.07
C CYS A 200 -23.29 -14.35 16.11
N SER A 201 -22.12 -13.81 16.44
CA SER A 201 -21.89 -12.35 16.43
C SER A 201 -21.91 -11.77 15.00
N LEU A 202 -21.39 -12.50 14.02
CA LEU A 202 -21.38 -12.08 12.61
C LEU A 202 -22.73 -12.28 11.93
N ARG A 203 -23.42 -13.38 12.24
CA ARG A 203 -24.70 -13.81 11.68
C ARG A 203 -25.53 -14.55 12.75
N PRO A 204 -26.33 -13.82 13.54
CA PRO A 204 -27.12 -14.40 14.64
C PRO A 204 -28.14 -15.44 14.18
N ASP A 205 -28.57 -15.37 12.92
CA ASP A 205 -29.56 -16.24 12.29
C ASP A 205 -29.06 -17.68 12.05
N LEU A 206 -27.75 -17.90 12.03
CA LEU A 206 -27.16 -19.18 11.63
C LEU A 206 -26.88 -20.14 12.80
N VAL A 207 -26.79 -19.64 14.03
CA VAL A 207 -26.26 -20.40 15.15
C VAL A 207 -27.01 -20.15 16.45
N ASP A 208 -27.50 -21.23 17.07
CA ASP A 208 -27.94 -21.22 18.47
C ASP A 208 -26.77 -21.59 19.40
N ILE A 209 -26.27 -20.60 20.14
CA ILE A 209 -25.14 -20.78 21.04
C ILE A 209 -25.47 -21.67 22.25
N SER A 210 -26.76 -21.82 22.61
CA SER A 210 -27.16 -22.61 23.78
C SER A 210 -26.85 -24.10 23.60
N LEU A 211 -26.95 -24.61 22.37
CA LEU A 211 -26.69 -26.00 22.01
C LEU A 211 -25.20 -26.39 22.19
N THR A 212 -24.31 -25.40 22.19
CA THR A 212 -22.87 -25.65 22.33
C THR A 212 -22.48 -26.18 23.71
N GLN A 213 -23.31 -25.94 24.73
CA GLN A 213 -23.07 -26.42 26.09
C GLN A 213 -23.40 -27.92 26.24
N THR A 214 -24.26 -28.46 25.38
CA THR A 214 -24.71 -29.87 25.45
C THR A 214 -23.92 -30.81 24.55
N ARG A 215 -23.26 -30.27 23.51
CA ARG A 215 -22.49 -31.02 22.52
C ARG A 215 -21.04 -31.24 22.97
N ASN A 216 -20.40 -32.28 22.41
CA ASN A 216 -18.97 -32.49 22.64
C ASN A 216 -18.12 -31.51 21.80
N ASN A 217 -16.82 -31.44 22.09
CA ASN A 217 -15.89 -30.51 21.43
C ASN A 217 -15.83 -30.72 19.90
N LEU A 218 -15.72 -31.97 19.45
CA LEU A 218 -15.61 -32.32 18.03
C LEU A 218 -16.87 -31.94 17.26
N GLU A 219 -18.05 -32.24 17.81
CA GLU A 219 -19.35 -31.85 17.24
C GLU A 219 -19.47 -30.33 17.12
N ASN A 220 -19.02 -29.60 18.14
CA ASN A 220 -19.01 -28.14 18.09
C ASN A 220 -18.06 -27.63 17.00
N LEU A 221 -16.85 -28.18 16.91
CA LEU A 221 -15.87 -27.74 15.92
C LEU A 221 -16.33 -28.06 14.49
N GLU A 222 -16.85 -29.26 14.26
CA GLU A 222 -17.35 -29.67 12.94
C GLU A 222 -18.49 -28.77 12.48
N GLU A 223 -19.47 -28.52 13.36
CA GLU A 223 -20.61 -27.69 12.99
C GLU A 223 -20.20 -26.24 12.71
N ALA A 224 -19.32 -25.67 13.55
CA ALA A 224 -18.82 -24.32 13.31
C ALA A 224 -18.06 -24.21 11.97
N PHE A 225 -17.27 -25.23 11.62
CA PHE A 225 -16.50 -25.22 10.37
C PHE A 225 -17.40 -25.43 9.15
N ARG A 226 -18.40 -26.31 9.28
CA ARG A 226 -19.42 -26.53 8.24
C ARG A 226 -20.19 -25.25 7.94
N ILE A 227 -20.69 -24.57 8.98
CA ILE A 227 -21.43 -23.30 8.83
C ILE A 227 -20.54 -22.22 8.22
N ALA A 228 -19.30 -22.06 8.71
CA ALA A 228 -18.36 -21.09 8.15
C ALA A 228 -18.10 -21.31 6.65
N GLN A 229 -17.97 -22.57 6.22
CA GLN A 229 -17.73 -22.92 4.83
C GLN A 229 -18.97 -22.75 3.94
N GLN A 230 -20.12 -23.25 4.38
CA GLN A 230 -21.33 -23.29 3.56
C GLN A 230 -22.04 -21.93 3.50
N GLU A 231 -22.13 -21.24 4.63
CA GLU A 231 -22.92 -20.01 4.75
C GLU A 231 -22.09 -18.73 4.59
N LEU A 232 -20.83 -18.73 5.05
CA LEU A 232 -19.96 -17.55 4.98
C LEU A 232 -18.92 -17.63 3.85
N GLY A 233 -18.81 -18.77 3.16
CA GLY A 233 -17.78 -19.00 2.14
C GLY A 233 -16.34 -18.97 2.69
N ILE A 234 -16.17 -19.10 4.01
CA ILE A 234 -14.85 -19.14 4.65
C ILE A 234 -14.22 -20.51 4.38
N PRO A 235 -13.05 -20.59 3.74
CA PRO A 235 -12.45 -21.88 3.39
C PRO A 235 -12.06 -22.65 4.64
N ARG A 236 -12.45 -23.93 4.73
CA ARG A 236 -12.07 -24.84 5.82
C ARG A 236 -10.56 -25.06 5.81
N LEU A 237 -9.84 -24.45 6.76
CA LEU A 237 -8.38 -24.56 6.86
C LEU A 237 -7.93 -25.62 7.86
N LEU A 238 -8.77 -25.93 8.84
CA LEU A 238 -8.50 -26.82 9.97
C LEU A 238 -9.59 -27.90 10.04
N GLU A 239 -9.20 -29.06 10.58
CA GLU A 239 -10.13 -30.14 10.94
C GLU A 239 -10.42 -30.11 12.46
N PRO A 240 -11.59 -30.58 12.94
CA PRO A 240 -11.90 -30.63 14.37
C PRO A 240 -10.82 -31.31 15.22
N GLU A 241 -10.22 -32.38 14.70
CA GLU A 241 -9.17 -33.16 15.36
C GLU A 241 -7.87 -32.36 15.52
N ASP A 242 -7.68 -31.29 14.76
CA ASP A 242 -6.51 -30.42 14.86
C ASP A 242 -6.55 -29.51 16.09
N ILE A 243 -7.76 -29.28 16.59
CA ILE A 243 -8.03 -28.35 17.69
C ILE A 243 -8.37 -29.11 18.97
N ASP A 244 -9.11 -30.23 18.91
CA ASP A 244 -9.43 -31.06 20.09
C ASP A 244 -8.25 -31.93 20.55
N VAL A 245 -7.11 -31.28 20.76
CA VAL A 245 -5.88 -31.87 21.31
C VAL A 245 -5.44 -31.09 22.54
N ASN A 246 -4.52 -31.64 23.32
CA ASN A 246 -4.04 -30.99 24.55
C ASN A 246 -3.29 -29.68 24.29
N HIS A 247 -2.59 -29.61 23.15
CA HIS A 247 -1.75 -28.47 22.78
C HIS A 247 -1.96 -28.11 21.30
N PRO A 248 -3.08 -27.44 20.96
CA PRO A 248 -3.34 -27.07 19.58
C PRO A 248 -2.36 -25.99 19.10
N ASP A 249 -2.07 -26.00 17.80
CA ASP A 249 -1.08 -25.09 17.20
C ASP A 249 -1.61 -23.66 17.09
N GLU A 250 -0.88 -22.73 17.72
CA GLU A 250 -1.31 -21.34 17.84
C GLU A 250 -1.39 -20.62 16.50
N LYS A 251 -0.41 -20.88 15.63
CA LYS A 251 -0.30 -20.22 14.33
C LYS A 251 -1.43 -20.66 13.40
N SER A 252 -1.78 -21.94 13.45
CA SER A 252 -2.86 -22.51 12.66
C SER A 252 -4.21 -21.94 13.07
N ILE A 253 -4.51 -21.88 14.37
CA ILE A 253 -5.74 -21.25 14.88
C ILE A 253 -5.79 -19.77 14.50
N MET A 254 -4.72 -19.00 14.71
CA MET A 254 -4.67 -17.58 14.31
C MET A 254 -4.92 -17.38 12.80
N THR A 255 -4.38 -18.27 11.96
CA THR A 255 -4.56 -18.22 10.50
C THR A 255 -6.03 -18.41 10.12
N TYR A 256 -6.71 -19.34 10.79
CA TYR A 256 -8.12 -19.60 10.53
C TYR A 256 -9.03 -18.50 11.08
N VAL A 257 -8.80 -18.05 12.31
CA VAL A 257 -9.56 -16.94 12.92
C VAL A 257 -9.44 -15.65 12.11
N ALA A 258 -8.28 -15.40 11.49
CA ALA A 258 -8.10 -14.27 10.60
C ALA A 258 -9.04 -14.29 9.38
N GLN A 259 -9.51 -15.46 8.92
CA GLN A 259 -10.51 -15.53 7.84
C GLN A 259 -11.87 -14.98 8.30
N PHE A 260 -12.25 -15.20 9.56
CA PHE A 260 -13.48 -14.63 10.12
C PHE A 260 -13.38 -13.12 10.29
N LEU A 261 -12.21 -12.62 10.70
CA LEU A 261 -11.94 -11.18 10.75
C LEU A 261 -11.99 -10.58 9.33
N GLN A 262 -11.37 -11.23 8.35
CA GLN A 262 -11.46 -10.82 6.95
C GLN A 262 -12.91 -10.75 6.48
N TYR A 263 -13.69 -11.82 6.71
CA TYR A 263 -15.11 -11.83 6.40
C TYR A 263 -15.84 -10.66 7.07
N SER A 264 -15.57 -10.38 8.35
CA SER A 264 -16.20 -9.25 9.04
C SER A 264 -15.83 -7.88 8.49
N ASN A 265 -14.64 -7.74 7.90
CA ASN A 265 -14.19 -6.51 7.24
C ASN A 265 -14.77 -6.39 5.81
N ASP A 266 -14.99 -7.53 5.15
CA ASP A 266 -15.52 -7.62 3.79
C ASP A 266 -17.06 -7.59 3.78
N MET A 267 -17.71 -7.92 4.90
CA MET A 267 -19.15 -7.80 5.09
C MET A 267 -19.56 -6.33 5.00
N PRO A 268 -20.42 -5.95 4.03
CA PRO A 268 -21.19 -4.72 4.18
C PRO A 268 -21.99 -4.90 5.47
N SER A 269 -21.81 -3.99 6.41
CA SER A 269 -22.44 -4.13 7.72
C SER A 269 -23.95 -4.13 7.53
N VAL A 270 -24.74 -4.87 8.31
CA VAL A 270 -26.22 -4.76 8.23
C VAL A 270 -26.71 -3.39 8.75
N ASN A 271 -25.80 -2.56 9.26
CA ASN A 271 -26.02 -1.13 9.45
C ASN A 271 -25.81 -0.29 8.16
N ASP A 272 -25.36 -0.88 7.05
CA ASP A 272 -25.33 -0.29 5.70
C ASP A 272 -26.71 -0.31 5.02
N ASP A 273 -27.70 -1.07 5.54
CA ASP A 273 -29.10 -1.00 5.06
C ASP A 273 -29.82 0.26 5.58
N LEU A 274 -29.22 0.98 6.54
CA LEU A 274 -29.44 2.41 6.70
C LEU A 274 -28.33 3.13 5.94
N GLU A 275 -28.42 3.12 4.60
CA GLU A 275 -27.49 3.83 3.72
C GLU A 275 -27.30 5.28 4.21
N ALA A 276 -26.17 5.49 4.86
CA ALA A 276 -25.24 6.48 4.39
C ALA A 276 -24.96 6.18 2.90
N SER A 277 -25.77 6.74 2.00
CA SER A 277 -25.63 6.68 0.54
C SER A 277 -24.15 6.67 0.09
N PRO A 278 -23.76 6.12 -1.07
CA PRO A 278 -22.41 6.29 -1.62
C PRO A 278 -21.84 7.73 -1.49
N SER A 279 -22.72 8.74 -1.55
CA SER A 279 -22.44 10.16 -1.26
C SER A 279 -21.99 10.47 0.18
N GLN A 280 -22.48 9.75 1.19
CA GLN A 280 -22.10 9.91 2.59
C GLN A 280 -20.71 9.35 2.89
N LYS A 281 -20.33 8.18 2.35
CA LYS A 281 -18.95 7.69 2.46
C LYS A 281 -17.95 8.62 1.78
N VAL A 282 -18.33 9.19 0.63
CA VAL A 282 -17.56 10.23 -0.06
C VAL A 282 -17.46 11.49 0.81
N ARG A 283 -18.54 11.92 1.48
CA ARG A 283 -18.52 13.04 2.43
C ARG A 283 -17.62 12.79 3.63
N GLU A 284 -17.69 11.63 4.25
CA GLU A 284 -16.84 11.27 5.39
C GLU A 284 -15.36 11.34 5.02
N MET A 285 -15.01 10.81 3.85
CA MET A 285 -13.65 10.85 3.34
C MET A 285 -13.20 12.28 2.99
N THR A 286 -14.12 13.10 2.48
CA THR A 286 -13.89 14.53 2.23
C THR A 286 -13.62 15.27 3.55
N CYS A 287 -14.42 15.04 4.58
CA CYS A 287 -14.23 15.61 5.91
C CYS A 287 -12.90 15.18 6.53
N TRP A 288 -12.50 13.92 6.34
CA TRP A 288 -11.19 13.43 6.78
C TRP A 288 -10.05 14.18 6.06
N LEU A 289 -10.11 14.32 4.73
CA LEU A 289 -9.10 15.08 3.97
C LEU A 289 -9.00 16.53 4.43
N GLN A 290 -10.14 17.19 4.69
CA GLN A 290 -10.17 18.56 5.18
C GLN A 290 -9.55 18.69 6.59
N ARG A 291 -9.79 17.72 7.48
CA ARG A 291 -9.15 17.70 8.82
C ARG A 291 -7.65 17.47 8.71
N ALA A 292 -7.22 16.52 7.89
CA ALA A 292 -5.81 16.27 7.64
C ALA A 292 -5.13 17.51 7.02
N TYR A 293 -5.83 18.24 6.15
CA TYR A 293 -5.34 19.48 5.58
C TYR A 293 -5.14 20.55 6.65
N GLN A 294 -6.08 20.68 7.59
CA GLN A 294 -5.93 21.60 8.71
C GLN A 294 -4.76 21.20 9.63
N GLU A 295 -4.63 19.91 9.96
CA GLU A 295 -3.49 19.39 10.73
C GLU A 295 -2.16 19.72 10.06
N LEU A 296 -2.07 19.56 8.74
CA LEU A 296 -0.87 19.92 7.97
C LEU A 296 -0.52 21.42 8.13
N LEU A 297 -1.51 22.30 8.05
CA LEU A 297 -1.30 23.74 8.25
C LEU A 297 -0.85 24.06 9.68
N ASP A 298 -1.45 23.41 10.66
CA ASP A 298 -1.14 23.63 12.08
C ASP A 298 0.29 23.16 12.39
N VAL A 299 0.68 21.96 11.93
CA VAL A 299 2.04 21.43 12.06
C VAL A 299 3.05 22.36 11.37
N TRP A 300 2.73 22.86 10.18
CA TRP A 300 3.62 23.74 9.43
C TRP A 300 3.82 25.11 10.09
N SER A 301 2.76 25.69 10.63
CA SER A 301 2.82 26.99 11.33
C SER A 301 3.53 26.88 12.69
N PHE A 302 3.31 25.80 13.43
CA PHE A 302 3.97 25.57 14.72
C PHE A 302 5.49 25.41 14.56
N THR A 303 5.91 24.73 13.50
CA THR A 303 7.34 24.49 13.21
C THR A 303 8.01 25.65 12.46
N GLU A 304 7.29 26.74 12.18
CA GLU A 304 7.85 27.89 11.44
C GLU A 304 8.99 28.59 12.18
N ARG A 305 8.97 28.52 13.52
CA ARG A 305 10.00 29.09 14.38
C ARG A 305 11.06 28.07 14.81
N GLU A 306 10.90 26.81 14.44
CA GLU A 306 11.88 25.76 14.71
C GLU A 306 12.84 25.62 13.52
N GLY A 307 14.08 25.20 13.78
CA GLY A 307 15.10 25.05 12.72
C GLY A 307 14.71 24.05 11.62
N TYR A 308 15.45 24.05 10.52
CA TYR A 308 15.17 23.23 9.32
C TYR A 308 14.93 21.74 9.64
N SER A 309 15.77 21.15 10.50
CA SER A 309 15.71 19.73 10.86
C SER A 309 14.37 19.34 11.51
N SER A 310 13.93 20.10 12.52
CA SER A 310 12.66 19.84 13.22
C SER A 310 11.46 19.98 12.27
N ARG A 311 11.47 21.02 11.43
CA ARG A 311 10.43 21.26 10.43
C ARG A 311 10.32 20.12 9.43
N TYR A 312 11.47 19.65 8.92
CA TYR A 312 11.52 18.52 8.00
C TYR A 312 11.01 17.22 8.66
N GLN A 313 11.40 16.94 9.90
CA GLN A 313 10.97 15.75 10.62
C GLN A 313 9.47 15.74 10.89
N ALA A 314 8.90 16.88 11.31
CA ALA A 314 7.47 17.02 11.53
C ALA A 314 6.69 16.81 10.22
N PHE A 315 7.15 17.43 9.13
CA PHE A 315 6.56 17.25 7.80
C PHE A 315 6.64 15.79 7.32
N GLN A 316 7.78 15.13 7.46
CA GLN A 316 7.92 13.71 7.11
C GLN A 316 6.99 12.80 7.92
N THR A 317 6.86 13.07 9.21
CA THR A 317 5.99 12.29 10.10
C THR A 317 4.53 12.39 9.64
N PHE A 318 4.06 13.61 9.35
CA PHE A 318 2.73 13.82 8.78
C PHE A 318 2.57 13.10 7.44
N VAL A 319 3.51 13.27 6.50
CA VAL A 319 3.45 12.63 5.17
C VAL A 319 3.42 11.10 5.28
N GLY A 320 4.17 10.52 6.22
CA GLY A 320 4.13 9.09 6.51
C GLY A 320 2.74 8.62 6.92
N SER A 321 2.14 9.29 7.92
CA SER A 321 0.78 9.02 8.41
C SER A 321 -0.27 9.18 7.31
N PHE A 322 -0.20 10.28 6.55
CA PHE A 322 -1.11 10.57 5.45
C PHE A 322 -1.03 9.49 4.34
N ASN A 323 0.17 9.02 4.00
CA ASN A 323 0.36 8.00 2.96
C ASN A 323 -0.21 6.62 3.34
N GLU A 324 -0.27 6.28 4.62
CA GLU A 324 -0.92 5.06 5.09
C GLU A 324 -2.44 5.16 4.93
N GLN A 325 -3.01 6.29 5.32
CA GLN A 325 -4.45 6.51 5.36
C GLN A 325 -5.06 6.79 3.97
N LYS A 326 -4.32 7.47 3.08
CA LYS A 326 -4.83 7.86 1.75
C LYS A 326 -5.21 6.69 0.84
N ARG A 327 -4.78 5.46 1.16
CA ARG A 327 -5.10 4.23 0.40
C ARG A 327 -6.60 3.97 0.30
N SER A 328 -7.38 4.38 1.31
CA SER A 328 -8.85 4.23 1.31
C SER A 328 -9.56 5.19 0.33
N VAL A 329 -8.90 6.29 -0.04
CA VAL A 329 -9.45 7.33 -0.94
C VAL A 329 -9.20 7.01 -2.42
N ILE A 330 -8.08 6.36 -2.72
CA ILE A 330 -7.64 6.06 -4.09
C ILE A 330 -8.73 5.32 -4.92
N PRO A 331 -9.44 4.30 -4.41
CA PRO A 331 -10.51 3.65 -5.16
C PRO A 331 -11.65 4.59 -5.53
N MET A 332 -12.01 5.52 -4.65
CA MET A 332 -13.06 6.52 -4.89
C MET A 332 -12.65 7.50 -5.98
N LEU A 333 -11.43 8.02 -5.92
CA LEU A 333 -10.87 8.89 -6.97
C LEU A 333 -10.75 8.18 -8.32
N SER A 334 -10.42 6.88 -8.29
CA SER A 334 -10.37 6.04 -9.50
C SER A 334 -11.77 5.77 -10.08
N ALA A 335 -12.79 5.69 -9.24
CA ALA A 335 -14.19 5.63 -9.68
C ALA A 335 -14.64 6.97 -10.28
N ILE A 336 -14.29 8.10 -9.65
CA ILE A 336 -14.54 9.46 -10.15
C ILE A 336 -13.94 9.65 -11.55
N LYS A 337 -12.69 9.24 -11.77
CA LYS A 337 -12.04 9.34 -13.09
C LYS A 337 -12.75 8.57 -14.22
N ARG A 338 -13.50 7.52 -13.88
CA ARG A 338 -14.22 6.68 -14.85
C ARG A 338 -15.66 7.14 -15.07
N SER A 339 -16.16 8.05 -14.26
CA SER A 339 -17.54 8.54 -14.37
C SER A 339 -17.63 9.74 -15.31
N THR A 340 -18.64 9.75 -16.16
CA THR A 340 -18.98 10.87 -17.06
C THR A 340 -19.87 11.92 -16.40
N LYS A 341 -20.51 11.58 -15.27
CA LYS A 341 -21.35 12.49 -14.47
C LYS A 341 -20.96 12.37 -12.99
N LEU A 342 -20.52 13.47 -12.40
CA LEU A 342 -20.06 13.51 -11.01
C LEU A 342 -21.13 14.10 -10.09
N SER A 343 -21.27 13.55 -8.89
CA SER A 343 -22.09 14.17 -7.83
C SER A 343 -21.36 15.34 -7.18
N GLU A 344 -22.08 16.22 -6.49
CA GLU A 344 -21.48 17.34 -5.74
C GLU A 344 -20.47 16.84 -4.69
N GLU A 345 -20.78 15.73 -4.02
CA GLU A 345 -19.86 15.15 -3.02
C GLU A 345 -18.60 14.59 -3.67
N GLN A 346 -18.71 14.00 -4.86
CA GLN A 346 -17.55 13.50 -5.62
C GLN A 346 -16.65 14.63 -6.12
N ILE A 347 -17.24 15.76 -6.52
CA ILE A 347 -16.51 16.98 -6.87
C ILE A 347 -15.78 17.51 -5.63
N ALA A 348 -16.47 17.64 -4.49
CA ALA A 348 -15.87 18.11 -3.24
C ALA A 348 -14.72 17.22 -2.77
N LEU A 349 -14.85 15.90 -2.89
CA LEU A 349 -13.76 14.95 -2.57
C LEU A 349 -12.54 15.19 -3.46
N ARG A 350 -12.76 15.38 -4.76
CA ARG A 350 -11.69 15.63 -5.72
C ARG A 350 -11.00 16.97 -5.44
N GLU A 351 -11.75 18.03 -5.20
CA GLU A 351 -11.18 19.34 -4.84
C GLU A 351 -10.39 19.27 -3.53
N ALA A 352 -10.91 18.60 -2.49
CA ALA A 352 -10.20 18.42 -1.23
C ALA A 352 -8.89 17.63 -1.43
N TRP A 353 -8.90 16.61 -2.30
CA TRP A 353 -7.71 15.85 -2.65
C TRP A 353 -6.68 16.70 -3.41
N ASP A 354 -7.12 17.40 -4.44
CA ASP A 354 -6.25 18.22 -5.28
C ASP A 354 -5.62 19.35 -4.46
N ASN A 355 -6.39 19.99 -3.56
CA ASN A 355 -5.88 20.99 -2.61
C ASN A 355 -4.82 20.42 -1.64
N MET A 356 -5.03 19.21 -1.14
CA MET A 356 -4.06 18.54 -0.27
C MET A 356 -2.77 18.22 -1.02
N GLU A 357 -2.84 17.66 -2.22
CA GLU A 357 -1.64 17.34 -3.01
C GLU A 357 -0.88 18.60 -3.42
N ASP A 358 -1.59 19.67 -3.83
CA ASP A 358 -0.99 20.98 -4.13
C ASP A 358 -0.24 21.54 -2.91
N ARG A 359 -0.87 21.50 -1.73
CA ARG A 359 -0.25 22.00 -0.49
C ARG A 359 0.97 21.19 -0.09
N LEU A 360 0.88 19.86 -0.13
CA LEU A 360 2.00 18.97 0.14
C LEU A 360 3.17 19.25 -0.82
N GLN A 361 2.87 19.46 -2.10
CA GLN A 361 3.88 19.79 -3.10
C GLN A 361 4.51 21.15 -2.83
N LYS A 362 3.71 22.16 -2.50
CA LYS A 362 4.21 23.50 -2.14
C LYS A 362 5.18 23.44 -0.97
N TYR A 363 4.85 22.72 0.10
CA TYR A 363 5.73 22.56 1.27
C TYR A 363 7.01 21.78 0.96
N ARG A 364 6.96 20.78 0.06
CA ARG A 364 8.19 20.14 -0.45
C ARG A 364 9.09 21.16 -1.16
N THR A 365 8.53 21.99 -2.02
CA THR A 365 9.28 23.04 -2.74
C THR A 365 9.83 24.11 -1.80
N GLU A 366 9.06 24.53 -0.78
CA GLU A 366 9.55 25.45 0.26
C GLU A 366 10.72 24.83 1.05
N MET A 367 10.65 23.54 1.39
CA MET A 367 11.78 22.87 2.05
C MET A 367 13.01 22.78 1.14
N ASP A 368 12.81 22.46 -0.14
CA ASP A 368 13.90 22.42 -1.12
C ASP A 368 14.55 23.80 -1.29
N ALA A 369 13.75 24.87 -1.31
CA ALA A 369 14.25 26.24 -1.38
C ALA A 369 15.01 26.68 -0.11
N ALA A 370 14.64 26.15 1.05
CA ALA A 370 15.27 26.45 2.33
C ALA A 370 16.60 25.72 2.57
N LEU A 371 17.04 24.85 1.66
CA LEU A 371 18.34 24.19 1.74
C LEU A 371 19.49 25.21 1.60
N PRO A 372 20.63 25.02 2.29
CA PRO A 372 21.82 25.85 2.07
C PRO A 372 22.51 25.49 0.74
N ALA A 373 23.30 26.42 0.20
CA ALA A 373 24.19 26.12 -0.93
C ALA A 373 25.30 25.14 -0.47
N PRO A 374 25.69 24.14 -1.30
CA PRO A 374 25.34 23.94 -2.71
C PRO A 374 24.06 23.10 -2.94
N LEU A 375 23.42 22.57 -1.90
CA LEU A 375 22.25 21.70 -2.01
C LEU A 375 21.00 22.41 -2.55
N HIS A 376 20.86 23.71 -2.28
CA HIS A 376 19.84 24.54 -2.91
C HIS A 376 19.87 24.47 -4.44
N ASN A 377 21.07 24.59 -5.05
CA ASN A 377 21.24 24.58 -6.50
C ASN A 377 20.90 23.21 -7.08
N LEU A 378 21.27 22.13 -6.38
CA LEU A 378 20.88 20.77 -6.74
C LEU A 378 19.36 20.60 -6.70
N ALA A 379 18.69 21.10 -5.66
CA ALA A 379 17.25 20.97 -5.51
C ALA A 379 16.48 21.74 -6.59
N LEU A 380 16.93 22.96 -6.93
CA LEU A 380 16.39 23.73 -8.06
C LEU A 380 16.57 23.02 -9.39
N TRP A 381 17.77 22.46 -9.64
CA TRP A 381 18.02 21.67 -10.85
C TRP A 381 17.12 20.44 -10.90
N LEU A 382 16.96 19.72 -9.78
CA LEU A 382 16.06 18.56 -9.68
C LEU A 382 14.61 18.95 -9.99
N GLN A 383 14.12 20.07 -9.46
CA GLN A 383 12.76 20.54 -9.72
C GLN A 383 12.52 20.84 -11.21
N ARG A 384 13.49 21.51 -11.87
CA ARG A 384 13.42 21.77 -13.32
C ARG A 384 13.46 20.48 -14.12
N MET A 385 14.35 19.56 -13.74
CA MET A 385 14.51 18.27 -14.38
C MET A 385 13.23 17.43 -14.27
N GLU A 386 12.68 17.32 -13.07
CA GLU A 386 11.44 16.59 -12.82
C GLU A 386 10.26 17.17 -13.60
N ALA A 387 10.15 18.51 -13.69
CA ALA A 387 9.12 19.18 -14.48
C ALA A 387 9.19 18.83 -15.97
N VAL A 388 10.40 18.79 -16.55
CA VAL A 388 10.60 18.37 -17.95
C VAL A 388 10.25 16.90 -18.15
N LEU A 389 10.52 16.05 -17.15
CA LEU A 389 10.25 14.61 -17.20
C LEU A 389 8.77 14.23 -16.95
N VAL A 390 7.90 15.19 -16.61
CA VAL A 390 6.46 14.93 -16.46
C VAL A 390 5.85 14.60 -17.82
N ASP A 391 5.29 13.39 -17.94
CA ASP A 391 4.52 12.96 -19.11
C ASP A 391 3.16 13.65 -19.15
N GLU A 392 3.06 14.75 -19.92
CA GLU A 392 1.78 15.38 -20.22
C GLU A 392 1.09 14.64 -21.38
N GLN A 393 0.41 13.54 -21.07
CA GLN A 393 -0.41 12.82 -22.05
C GLN A 393 -1.76 13.52 -22.21
N GLY A 394 -1.76 14.72 -22.80
CA GLY A 394 -2.98 15.38 -23.28
C GLY A 394 -3.31 14.90 -24.69
N ASN A 395 -4.58 14.64 -24.99
CA ASN A 395 -5.05 14.61 -26.38
C ASN A 395 -4.92 16.04 -26.93
N SER A 396 -3.74 16.38 -27.45
CA SER A 396 -3.56 17.63 -28.18
C SER A 396 -4.12 17.43 -29.57
N ASP A 397 -5.34 17.92 -29.78
CA ASP A 397 -5.98 17.97 -31.10
C ASP A 397 -5.17 18.80 -32.10
N ASP A 398 -4.32 19.71 -31.59
CA ASP A 398 -3.33 20.43 -32.37
C ASP A 398 -1.96 19.72 -32.34
N HIS A 399 -1.64 19.05 -33.43
CA HIS A 399 -0.36 18.38 -33.61
C HIS A 399 0.81 19.36 -33.81
N ALA A 400 0.57 20.58 -34.30
CA ALA A 400 1.65 21.54 -34.54
C ALA A 400 2.20 22.11 -33.22
N SER A 401 1.32 22.48 -32.28
CA SER A 401 1.73 22.88 -30.92
C SER A 401 2.34 21.73 -30.14
N ALA A 402 1.81 20.51 -30.28
CA ALA A 402 2.36 19.33 -29.60
C ALA A 402 3.80 19.02 -30.08
N ALA A 403 4.08 19.14 -31.38
CA ALA A 403 5.44 18.99 -31.92
C ALA A 403 6.40 20.06 -31.37
N ARG A 404 5.98 21.33 -31.33
CA ARG A 404 6.77 22.43 -30.74
C ARG A 404 7.05 22.20 -29.26
N ASN A 405 6.04 21.84 -28.48
CA ASN A 405 6.20 21.56 -27.05
C ASN A 405 7.16 20.38 -26.80
N ALA A 406 7.11 19.32 -27.63
CA ALA A 406 8.03 18.19 -27.54
C ALA A 406 9.48 18.63 -27.82
N ARG A 407 9.69 19.47 -28.84
CA ARG A 407 11.00 20.06 -29.16
C ARG A 407 11.53 20.93 -28.03
N ASP A 408 10.72 21.86 -27.52
CA ASP A 408 11.12 22.78 -26.45
C ASP A 408 11.50 22.00 -25.18
N LYS A 409 10.73 20.96 -24.82
CA LYS A 409 11.08 20.05 -23.71
C LYS A 409 12.37 19.28 -24.00
N GLN A 410 12.61 18.86 -25.24
CA GLN A 410 13.84 18.17 -25.62
C GLN A 410 15.07 19.09 -25.48
N GLU A 411 14.96 20.36 -25.87
CA GLU A 411 16.02 21.35 -25.70
C GLU A 411 16.30 21.66 -24.23
N GLN A 412 15.25 21.84 -23.42
CA GLN A 412 15.38 22.01 -21.97
C GLN A 412 16.04 20.81 -21.30
N LEU A 413 15.66 19.59 -21.71
CA LEU A 413 16.27 18.37 -21.20
C LEU A 413 17.77 18.31 -21.55
N LYS A 414 18.13 18.61 -22.80
CA LYS A 414 19.54 18.65 -23.24
C LYS A 414 20.36 19.67 -22.43
N ALA A 415 19.81 20.86 -22.17
CA ALA A 415 20.48 21.88 -21.37
C ALA A 415 20.72 21.39 -19.93
N LEU A 416 19.70 20.85 -19.26
CA LEU A 416 19.83 20.33 -17.90
C LEU A 416 20.78 19.13 -17.80
N MET A 417 20.92 18.36 -18.88
CA MET A 417 21.84 17.23 -18.94
C MET A 417 23.31 17.63 -18.92
N VAL A 418 23.66 18.84 -19.38
CA VAL A 418 25.03 19.38 -19.33
C VAL A 418 25.45 19.63 -17.89
N ASP A 419 24.56 20.18 -17.06
CA ASP A 419 24.84 20.54 -15.66
C ASP A 419 24.88 19.32 -14.71
N MET A 420 24.43 18.15 -15.18
CA MET A 420 24.24 16.95 -14.35
C MET A 420 25.53 16.48 -13.66
N SER A 421 26.68 16.58 -14.32
CA SER A 421 27.97 16.16 -13.75
C SER A 421 28.37 16.99 -12.53
N GLY A 422 28.22 18.32 -12.59
CA GLY A 422 28.52 19.20 -11.46
C GLY A 422 27.62 18.95 -10.24
N HIS A 423 26.37 18.57 -10.49
CA HIS A 423 25.44 18.16 -9.42
C HIS A 423 25.77 16.78 -8.83
N LEU A 424 26.30 15.86 -9.63
CA LEU A 424 26.81 14.57 -9.15
C LEU A 424 28.05 14.76 -8.25
N ASP A 425 28.96 15.63 -8.67
CA ASP A 425 30.16 15.96 -7.88
C ASP A 425 29.76 16.61 -6.56
N THR A 426 28.77 17.51 -6.58
CA THR A 426 28.18 18.10 -5.37
C THR A 426 27.70 17.01 -4.40
N LEU A 427 26.96 16.01 -4.89
CA LEU A 427 26.47 14.90 -4.06
C LEU A 427 27.58 13.99 -3.50
N HIS A 428 28.72 13.87 -4.18
CA HIS A 428 29.85 13.06 -3.73
C HIS A 428 30.79 13.81 -2.76
N LEU A 429 30.95 15.12 -2.94
CA LEU A 429 31.90 15.94 -2.18
C LEU A 429 31.28 16.57 -0.91
N LEU A 430 29.96 16.55 -0.78
CA LEU A 430 29.26 17.08 0.40
C LEU A 430 29.61 16.32 1.69
N GLN A 431 30.30 17.00 2.59
CA GLN A 431 30.45 16.59 3.98
C GLN A 431 29.34 17.27 4.80
N ASN A 432 28.36 16.49 5.28
CA ASN A 432 27.22 16.99 6.06
C ASN A 432 27.58 17.16 7.55
N ILE A 433 28.64 17.92 7.83
CA ILE A 433 29.20 18.14 9.16
C ILE A 433 29.45 19.65 9.31
N ASP A 434 28.83 20.29 10.29
CA ASP A 434 29.12 21.67 10.68
C ASP A 434 30.47 21.78 11.43
N ASP A 435 31.03 23.00 11.54
CA ASP A 435 32.25 23.29 12.34
C ASP A 435 32.15 22.83 13.82
N ASP A 436 30.93 22.59 14.32
CA ASP A 436 30.62 22.12 15.68
C ASP A 436 30.28 20.60 15.74
N GLY A 437 30.44 19.87 14.64
CA GLY A 437 30.25 18.41 14.57
C GLY A 437 28.80 17.93 14.47
N SER A 438 27.82 18.84 14.34
CA SER A 438 26.40 18.49 14.16
C SER A 438 25.99 18.45 12.69
N SER A 439 25.04 17.57 12.33
CA SER A 439 24.51 17.48 10.97
C SER A 439 23.48 18.57 10.72
N GLN A 440 23.82 19.54 9.88
CA GLN A 440 22.97 20.68 9.50
C GLN A 440 21.66 20.24 8.81
N ILE A 441 21.74 19.15 8.04
CA ILE A 441 20.63 18.61 7.25
C ILE A 441 20.36 17.16 7.66
N PRO A 442 19.09 16.77 7.90
CA PRO A 442 18.72 15.38 8.17
C PRO A 442 19.21 14.42 7.08
N ALA A 443 19.81 13.29 7.47
CA ALA A 443 20.30 12.27 6.54
C ALA A 443 19.19 11.77 5.58
N GLU A 444 17.96 11.67 6.08
CA GLU A 444 16.77 11.30 5.32
C GLU A 444 16.49 12.27 4.16
N LYS A 445 16.77 13.57 4.31
CA LYS A 445 16.64 14.56 3.23
C LYS A 445 17.71 14.38 2.17
N LEU A 446 18.94 14.11 2.58
CA LEU A 446 20.04 13.89 1.65
C LEU A 446 19.81 12.61 0.83
N ASP A 447 19.33 11.54 1.48
CA ASP A 447 18.97 10.30 0.80
C ASP A 447 17.76 10.48 -0.15
N GLU A 448 16.79 11.33 0.23
CA GLU A 448 15.70 11.73 -0.66
C GLU A 448 16.23 12.41 -1.94
N LEU A 449 17.12 13.39 -1.81
CA LEU A 449 17.73 14.10 -2.95
C LEU A 449 18.55 13.15 -3.84
N LYS A 450 19.34 12.25 -3.25
CA LYS A 450 20.10 11.22 -3.99
C LYS A 450 19.18 10.29 -4.78
N ARG A 451 18.05 9.89 -4.18
CA ARG A 451 17.03 9.05 -4.83
C ARG A 451 16.38 9.80 -6.00
N ARG A 452 15.98 11.07 -5.80
CA ARG A 452 15.43 11.94 -6.86
C ARG A 452 16.41 12.13 -8.01
N PHE A 453 17.68 12.42 -7.71
CA PHE A 453 18.74 12.54 -8.72
C PHE A 453 18.94 11.26 -9.52
N THR A 454 19.02 10.12 -8.84
CA THR A 454 19.18 8.82 -9.50
C THR A 454 17.99 8.52 -10.41
N HIS A 455 16.77 8.79 -9.95
CA HIS A 455 15.56 8.63 -10.73
C HIS A 455 15.58 9.54 -11.97
N ALA A 456 15.81 10.84 -11.79
CA ALA A 456 15.89 11.80 -12.89
C ALA A 456 16.92 11.38 -13.94
N ARG A 457 18.13 10.98 -13.52
CA ARG A 457 19.19 10.48 -14.41
C ARG A 457 18.77 9.27 -15.22
N VAL A 458 18.12 8.29 -14.59
CA VAL A 458 17.68 7.06 -15.28
C VAL A 458 16.54 7.37 -16.24
N THR A 459 15.56 8.18 -15.83
CA THR A 459 14.38 8.52 -16.62
C THR A 459 14.73 9.41 -17.81
N ALA A 460 15.65 10.37 -17.65
CA ALA A 460 16.07 11.31 -18.69
C ALA A 460 16.47 10.65 -20.00
N LYS A 461 17.24 9.56 -19.92
CA LYS A 461 17.74 8.86 -21.11
C LYS A 461 16.60 8.34 -21.98
N TYR A 462 15.60 7.71 -21.36
CA TYR A 462 14.44 7.17 -22.09
C TYR A 462 13.48 8.28 -22.50
N HIS A 463 13.31 9.29 -21.65
CA HIS A 463 12.41 10.40 -21.92
C HIS A 463 12.88 11.26 -23.11
N GLY A 464 14.19 11.47 -23.28
CA GLY A 464 14.73 12.18 -24.44
C GLY A 464 14.41 11.49 -25.77
N ILE A 465 14.55 10.17 -25.84
CA ILE A 465 14.17 9.36 -27.01
C ILE A 465 12.65 9.45 -27.26
N LYS A 466 11.87 9.40 -26.17
CA LYS A 466 10.40 9.51 -26.24
C LYS A 466 9.99 10.87 -26.81
N LEU A 467 10.56 11.98 -26.34
CA LEU A 467 10.27 13.32 -26.85
C LEU A 467 10.63 13.47 -28.33
N GLU A 468 11.77 12.93 -28.75
CA GLU A 468 12.18 12.89 -30.16
C GLU A 468 11.15 12.14 -31.01
N TYR A 469 10.71 10.96 -30.56
CA TYR A 469 9.64 10.22 -31.23
C TYR A 469 8.34 11.04 -31.34
N TRP A 470 7.90 11.68 -30.25
CA TRP A 470 6.66 12.47 -30.24
C TRP A 470 6.74 13.69 -31.16
N GLU A 471 7.88 14.39 -31.17
CA GLU A 471 8.10 15.50 -32.10
C GLU A 471 7.90 15.03 -33.54
N HIS A 472 8.60 13.97 -33.95
CA HIS A 472 8.50 13.44 -35.31
C HIS A 472 7.08 12.93 -35.62
N TRP A 473 6.45 12.22 -34.68
CA TRP A 473 5.11 11.70 -34.85
C TRP A 473 4.09 12.82 -35.07
N HIS A 474 4.10 13.84 -34.20
CA HIS A 474 3.22 14.99 -34.32
C HIS A 474 3.50 15.81 -35.59
N HIS A 475 4.76 15.98 -35.97
CA HIS A 475 5.13 16.64 -37.20
C HIS A 475 4.58 15.90 -38.44
N VAL A 476 4.67 14.57 -38.48
CA VAL A 476 4.06 13.77 -39.55
C VAL A 476 2.54 13.90 -39.55
N CYS A 477 1.89 13.88 -38.39
CA CYS A 477 0.44 14.07 -38.28
C CYS A 477 -0.01 15.46 -38.73
N GLU A 478 0.77 16.51 -38.45
CA GLU A 478 0.54 17.87 -38.95
C GLU A 478 0.64 17.91 -40.49
N LEU A 479 1.70 17.35 -41.07
CA LEU A 479 1.88 17.26 -42.53
C LEU A 479 0.74 16.50 -43.18
N LEU A 480 0.33 15.37 -42.60
CA LEU A 480 -0.79 14.56 -43.09
C LEU A 480 -2.12 15.32 -43.02
N SER A 481 -2.33 16.11 -41.95
CA SER A 481 -3.51 16.98 -41.82
C SER A 481 -3.50 18.11 -42.85
N ARG A 482 -2.33 18.66 -43.16
CA ARG A 482 -2.14 19.64 -44.25
C ARG A 482 -2.44 19.02 -45.62
N LEU A 483 -1.91 17.83 -45.91
CA LEU A 483 -2.16 17.09 -47.15
C LEU A 483 -3.63 16.72 -47.32
N LYS A 484 -4.29 16.22 -46.26
CA LYS A 484 -5.74 15.95 -46.28
C LYS A 484 -6.57 17.19 -46.58
N ARG A 485 -6.21 18.35 -46.00
CA ARG A 485 -6.88 19.63 -46.30
C ARG A 485 -6.71 20.01 -47.77
N LYS A 486 -5.48 19.93 -48.30
CA LYS A 486 -5.22 20.14 -49.74
C LYS A 486 -6.06 19.19 -50.59
N LEU A 487 -6.00 17.88 -50.35
CA LEU A 487 -6.75 16.88 -51.11
C LEU A 487 -8.27 17.09 -51.07
N ASN A 488 -8.82 17.47 -49.92
CA ASN A 488 -10.24 17.78 -49.78
C ASN A 488 -10.64 19.01 -50.59
N ALA A 489 -9.79 20.04 -50.65
CA ALA A 489 -10.01 21.20 -51.51
C ALA A 489 -10.08 20.79 -52.99
N TRP A 490 -9.23 19.83 -53.42
CA TRP A 490 -9.23 19.27 -54.77
C TRP A 490 -10.43 18.36 -55.11
N ARG A 491 -11.22 17.93 -54.12
CA ARG A 491 -12.35 17.00 -54.30
C ARG A 491 -13.69 17.72 -54.58
N GLY A 492 -13.74 19.04 -54.39
CA GLY A 492 -14.94 19.85 -54.64
C GLY A 492 -15.21 20.11 -56.13
N PRO A 493 -16.38 20.65 -56.50
CA PRO A 493 -16.65 21.11 -57.86
C PRO A 493 -15.67 22.23 -58.23
N TYR A 494 -15.02 22.11 -59.39
CA TYR A 494 -14.11 23.14 -59.89
C TYR A 494 -14.88 24.44 -60.19
N GLY A 495 -14.38 25.57 -59.66
CA GLY A 495 -14.93 26.90 -59.86
C GLY A 495 -14.42 27.58 -61.14
N SER A 496 -13.89 28.80 -61.03
CA SER A 496 -13.27 29.53 -62.16
C SER A 496 -11.88 29.00 -62.53
N GLU A 497 -11.40 29.32 -63.74
CA GLU A 497 -10.05 28.98 -64.21
C GLU A 497 -8.95 29.53 -63.28
N GLU A 498 -9.11 30.76 -62.79
CA GLU A 498 -8.21 31.39 -61.82
C GLU A 498 -8.12 30.61 -60.50
N CYS A 499 -9.24 30.03 -60.04
CA CYS A 499 -9.29 29.21 -58.84
C CYS A 499 -8.51 27.90 -59.01
N VAL A 500 -8.64 27.26 -60.18
CA VAL A 500 -7.90 26.04 -60.52
C VAL A 500 -6.40 26.31 -60.65
N LEU A 501 -6.01 27.43 -61.27
CA LEU A 501 -4.60 27.86 -61.37
C LEU A 501 -3.99 28.15 -59.99
N SER A 502 -4.75 28.78 -59.08
CA SER A 502 -4.30 28.99 -57.71
C SER A 502 -4.12 27.68 -56.94
N MET A 503 -4.99 26.68 -57.15
CA MET A 503 -4.86 25.36 -56.52
C MET A 503 -3.65 24.58 -57.05
N LEU A 504 -3.35 24.68 -58.35
CA LEU A 504 -2.14 24.11 -58.97
C LEU A 504 -0.88 24.72 -58.36
N GLN A 505 -0.82 26.05 -58.24
CA GLN A 505 0.32 26.74 -57.63
C GLN A 505 0.51 26.37 -56.16
N ASP A 506 -0.56 26.26 -55.36
CA ASP A 506 -0.46 25.83 -53.96
C ASP A 506 0.02 24.37 -53.84
N TRP A 507 -0.27 23.51 -54.81
CA TRP A 507 0.18 22.11 -54.80
C TRP A 507 1.70 21.98 -55.01
N ASP A 508 2.28 22.78 -55.91
CA ASP A 508 3.70 22.72 -56.27
C ASP A 508 4.65 23.31 -55.22
N VAL A 509 4.13 24.09 -54.26
CA VAL A 509 4.92 24.55 -53.11
C VAL A 509 5.02 23.42 -52.07
N SER A 510 6.07 22.61 -52.22
CA SER A 510 6.45 21.52 -51.29
C SER A 510 7.23 22.02 -50.09
#